data_AF-A0A315X2B9-F1
#
_entry.id   AF-A0A315X2B9-F1
#
_cell.length_a   1.000
_cell.length_b   1.000
_cell.length_c   1.000
_cell.angle_alpha   90.00
_cell.angle_beta   90.00
_cell.angle_gamma   90.00
#
_symmetry.space_group_name_H-M   'P 1'
#
loop_
_entity.id
_entity.type
_entity.pdbx_description
1 polymer ?
#
loop_
_entity_poly.entity_id
_entity_poly.type
_entity_poly.pdbx_seq_one_letter_code
_entity_poly.pdbx_strand_id
1 'polypeptide(L)'
;MYGAPKLAELPPGETVLVAEGEQAAIAAWSYELSAVGTACGAGTIPIDTVLEALRGFRVVLCPDNDKPGLRHMRSIGNRLAELGIESRWLELPDLPEKGDIADFGGGAEALRALIDAAPAFIPDEDTDSVRASIQVKDMPPDALASRAWEAIRAQYRVVRTGSQLALIEEENGLTRLDPMSLQKFEALANSSATYYRGQSVTALPQASSRLAYELPPPGLPRVDVVVHGPVVGRDGEIISEGIYQPASLLVAPIPALAGLTVPAAPRPEQVAAARNFLRDELLRDFPFQDSTGPANAIAAMLTPLLRPVFSGGSPLFVITASVRGSGKTTLAKLILLPSAGHEPAAVAMPPNGDELKRTVLGVLRAGQGYLLFDNLTGHLDYPQLDAYLTSETIQERLLHSNDLASYHQRLNWVATGNNVSLSPDTRSRSVFIRLVPDCERPEMRDFRHPDIERWALSHLREISEALLSLCAAWVADGMPRARVKRRYQSWAEIVGGVLEVAGIDGFLANDRDEYDFDPTTEAWNSLINHWHLAFGSQPVKVRDLYRSLAATDLLPDRVADKATSETVAIKVLGMELLGQLDRIFGDLRLGRRRNNNTKSWEWYVEPVHSQSPMEKAA
;
A
#
# COMPACT_ATOMS: atom_id res chain seq x y z
N MET A 1 31.50 33.28 -2.72
CA MET A 1 31.31 33.51 -1.28
C MET A 1 31.05 34.99 -1.02
N TYR A 2 29.99 35.29 -0.29
CA TYR A 2 29.76 36.61 0.30
C TYR A 2 30.87 36.94 1.30
N GLY A 3 31.35 38.19 1.32
CA GLY A 3 32.45 38.62 2.20
C GLY A 3 33.86 38.26 1.71
N ALA A 4 34.01 37.50 0.63
CA ALA A 4 35.32 37.08 0.11
C ALA A 4 36.31 38.24 -0.20
N PRO A 5 35.90 39.40 -0.75
CA PRO A 5 36.82 40.52 -0.96
C PRO A 5 37.47 41.04 0.33
N LYS A 6 36.77 40.91 1.48
CA LYS A 6 37.29 41.33 2.79
C LYS A 6 38.40 40.42 3.31
N LEU A 7 38.49 39.18 2.81
CA LEU A 7 39.56 38.25 3.20
C LEU A 7 40.95 38.76 2.82
N ALA A 8 41.05 39.52 1.71
CA ALA A 8 42.33 40.08 1.26
C ALA A 8 42.91 41.14 2.22
N GLU A 9 42.08 41.68 3.12
CA GLU A 9 42.46 42.69 4.12
C GLU A 9 42.86 42.07 5.46
N LEU A 10 42.68 40.76 5.63
CA LEU A 10 42.95 40.04 6.87
C LEU A 10 44.38 39.51 6.94
N PRO A 11 44.99 39.47 8.14
CA PRO A 11 46.32 38.89 8.31
C PRO A 11 46.30 37.36 8.11
N PRO A 12 47.40 36.76 7.62
CA PRO A 12 47.53 35.30 7.58
C PRO A 12 47.33 34.68 8.97
N GLY A 13 46.62 33.56 9.04
CA GLY A 13 46.30 32.87 10.29
C GLY A 13 45.09 33.43 11.03
N GLU A 14 44.46 34.52 10.55
CA GLU A 14 43.19 35.02 11.10
C GLU A 14 42.12 33.93 11.08
N THR A 15 41.24 33.95 12.08
CA THR A 15 40.13 32.99 12.15
C THR A 15 38.99 33.44 11.25
N VAL A 16 38.60 32.59 10.30
CA VAL A 16 37.53 32.89 9.33
C VAL A 16 36.41 31.87 9.49
N LEU A 17 35.21 32.36 9.84
CA LEU A 17 34.01 31.55 9.95
C LEU A 17 33.30 31.42 8.59
N VAL A 18 32.94 30.20 8.22
CA VAL A 18 32.19 29.89 7.00
C VAL A 18 30.77 29.55 7.39
N ALA A 19 29.81 30.35 6.91
CA ALA A 19 28.38 30.17 7.14
C ALA A 19 27.64 29.86 5.83
N GLU A 20 26.46 29.25 5.93
CA GLU A 20 25.66 28.86 4.75
C GLU A 20 25.20 30.10 3.97
N GLY A 21 24.58 31.04 4.67
CA GLY A 21 23.95 32.23 4.09
C GLY A 21 24.72 33.55 4.26
N GLU A 22 24.30 34.56 3.50
CA GLU A 22 24.77 35.94 3.66
C GLU A 22 24.41 36.52 5.03
N GLN A 23 23.19 36.27 5.53
CA GLN A 23 22.72 36.82 6.80
C GLN A 23 23.50 36.26 7.99
N ALA A 24 23.75 34.94 8.02
CA ALA A 24 24.62 34.30 8.99
C ALA A 24 26.04 34.90 8.99
N ALA A 25 26.62 35.13 7.81
CA ALA A 25 27.93 35.78 7.70
C ALA A 25 27.90 37.22 8.26
N ILE A 26 26.87 38.01 7.95
CA ILE A 26 26.69 39.37 8.49
C ILE A 26 26.58 39.34 10.03
N ALA A 27 25.83 38.40 10.59
CA ALA A 27 25.68 38.22 12.03
C ALA A 27 27.04 37.93 12.69
N ALA A 28 27.86 37.06 12.11
CA ALA A 28 29.22 36.80 12.59
C ALA A 28 30.10 38.07 12.62
N TRP A 29 30.00 38.94 11.60
CA TRP A 29 30.70 40.23 11.59
C TRP A 29 30.26 41.15 12.73
N SER A 30 29.01 41.06 13.18
CA SER A 30 28.52 41.84 14.33
C SER A 30 29.12 41.41 15.67
N TYR A 31 29.65 40.18 15.73
CA TYR A 31 30.43 39.67 16.87
C TYR A 31 31.94 39.96 16.75
N GLU A 32 32.34 40.85 15.83
CA GLU A 32 33.74 41.14 15.52
C GLU A 32 34.53 39.90 15.09
N LEU A 33 33.89 39.00 14.34
CA LEU A 33 34.51 37.83 13.74
C LEU A 33 34.57 38.00 12.22
N SER A 34 35.70 37.61 11.64
CA SER A 34 35.83 37.54 10.18
C SER A 34 35.02 36.36 9.65
N ALA A 35 34.11 36.61 8.71
CA ALA A 35 33.23 35.57 8.20
C ALA A 35 32.90 35.69 6.70
N VAL A 36 32.60 34.55 6.09
CA VAL A 36 32.12 34.44 4.70
C VAL A 36 30.86 33.59 4.62
N GLY A 37 29.98 33.95 3.69
CA GLY A 37 28.76 33.19 3.37
C GLY A 37 28.93 32.43 2.06
N THR A 38 28.46 31.19 1.95
CA THR A 38 28.72 30.37 0.76
C THR A 38 28.04 30.90 -0.51
N ALA A 39 26.91 31.61 -0.38
CA ALA A 39 26.17 32.26 -1.47
C ALA A 39 25.86 31.32 -2.67
N CYS A 40 25.64 30.04 -2.38
CA CYS A 40 25.22 29.02 -3.33
C CYS A 40 23.77 28.59 -3.02
N GLY A 41 22.98 28.25 -4.03
CA GLY A 41 21.63 27.70 -3.81
C GLY A 41 21.68 26.34 -3.11
N ALA A 42 20.59 25.98 -2.41
CA ALA A 42 20.51 24.77 -1.60
C ALA A 42 20.98 23.52 -2.37
N GLY A 43 22.06 22.88 -1.88
CA GLY A 43 22.62 21.63 -2.41
C GLY A 43 23.88 21.76 -3.28
N THR A 44 24.46 22.96 -3.43
CA THR A 44 25.73 23.14 -4.18
C THR A 44 26.77 23.84 -3.32
N ILE A 45 28.02 23.33 -3.28
CA ILE A 45 29.13 23.98 -2.58
C ILE A 45 29.90 24.94 -3.52
N PRO A 46 30.66 25.94 -2.97
CA PRO A 46 31.54 26.77 -3.77
C PRO A 46 32.58 25.94 -4.54
N ILE A 47 32.91 26.34 -5.77
CA ILE A 47 33.96 25.71 -6.58
C ILE A 47 35.36 25.88 -5.96
N ASP A 48 36.30 25.00 -6.30
CA ASP A 48 37.66 24.98 -5.72
C ASP A 48 38.37 26.33 -5.74
N THR A 49 38.29 27.06 -6.85
CA THR A 49 38.93 28.38 -6.97
C THR A 49 38.39 29.40 -5.97
N VAL A 50 37.15 29.24 -5.50
CA VAL A 50 36.54 30.06 -4.46
C VAL A 50 36.98 29.57 -3.08
N LEU A 51 37.05 28.26 -2.85
CA LEU A 51 37.51 27.69 -1.57
C LEU A 51 39.00 27.93 -1.32
N GLU A 52 39.82 28.00 -2.36
CA GLU A 52 41.25 28.33 -2.30
C GLU A 52 41.51 29.71 -1.66
N ALA A 53 40.54 30.63 -1.70
CA ALA A 53 40.64 31.92 -1.01
C ALA A 53 40.72 31.78 0.52
N LEU A 54 40.37 30.62 1.08
CA LEU A 54 40.47 30.32 2.51
C LEU A 54 41.85 29.79 2.92
N ARG A 55 42.74 29.53 1.97
CA ARG A 55 44.07 29.00 2.25
C ARG A 55 44.88 30.00 3.09
N GLY A 56 45.48 29.50 4.16
CA GLY A 56 46.30 30.30 5.08
C GLY A 56 45.52 30.96 6.21
N PHE A 57 44.20 30.76 6.30
CA PHE A 57 43.38 31.15 7.45
C PHE A 57 43.09 29.98 8.37
N ARG A 58 42.71 30.26 9.62
CA ARG A 58 42.11 29.26 10.52
C ARG A 58 40.62 29.15 10.20
N VAL A 59 40.26 28.17 9.36
CA VAL A 59 38.89 28.02 8.86
C VAL A 59 38.00 27.32 9.90
N VAL A 60 36.82 27.88 10.15
CA VAL A 60 35.81 27.34 11.08
C VAL A 60 34.47 27.22 10.37
N LEU A 61 33.93 26.01 10.28
CA LEU A 61 32.66 25.71 9.63
C LEU A 61 31.52 25.82 10.65
N CYS A 62 30.51 26.64 10.35
CA CYS A 62 29.36 26.89 11.21
C CYS A 62 28.07 26.53 10.45
N PRO A 63 27.47 25.36 10.70
CA PRO A 63 26.25 24.92 10.04
C PRO A 63 25.01 25.59 10.63
N ASP A 64 23.97 25.71 9.82
CA ASP A 64 22.61 25.97 10.29
C ASP A 64 22.08 24.71 11.01
N ASN A 65 21.21 24.89 12.01
CA ASN A 65 20.66 23.82 12.84
C ASN A 65 19.53 23.05 12.12
N ASP A 66 19.82 22.53 10.94
CA ASP A 66 18.95 21.62 10.20
C ASP A 66 19.73 20.59 9.36
N LYS A 67 19.02 19.57 8.86
CA LYS A 67 19.65 18.48 8.09
C LYS A 67 20.32 18.98 6.80
N PRO A 68 19.72 19.90 6.01
CA PRO A 68 20.40 20.52 4.87
C PRO A 68 21.70 21.24 5.20
N GLY A 69 21.71 22.11 6.20
CA GLY A 69 22.87 22.94 6.55
C GLY A 69 24.03 22.14 7.14
N LEU A 70 23.72 21.13 7.96
CA LEU A 70 24.70 20.15 8.42
C LEU A 70 25.37 19.42 7.24
N ARG A 71 24.60 18.97 6.24
CA ARG A 71 25.15 18.30 5.05
C ARG A 71 25.98 19.24 4.18
N HIS A 72 25.54 20.48 4.05
CA HIS A 72 26.22 21.49 3.24
C HIS A 72 27.60 21.84 3.80
N MET A 73 27.68 22.17 5.10
CA MET A 73 28.97 22.44 5.75
C MET A 73 29.90 21.23 5.76
N ARG A 74 29.35 20.02 5.95
CA ARG A 74 30.15 18.79 5.90
C ARG A 74 30.76 18.54 4.51
N SER A 75 29.99 18.81 3.45
CA SER A 75 30.48 18.74 2.06
C SER A 75 31.62 19.74 1.80
N ILE A 76 31.52 20.95 2.36
CA ILE A 76 32.60 21.96 2.30
C ILE A 76 33.83 21.49 3.07
N GLY A 77 33.65 20.95 4.28
CA GLY A 77 34.75 20.43 5.09
C GLY A 77 35.52 19.30 4.39
N ASN A 78 34.81 18.36 3.78
CA ASN A 78 35.42 17.27 3.00
C ASN A 78 36.22 17.84 1.82
N ARG A 79 35.65 18.78 1.06
CA ARG A 79 36.33 19.40 -0.09
C ARG A 79 37.55 20.24 0.32
N LEU A 80 37.48 20.97 1.44
CA LEU A 80 38.62 21.71 1.98
C LEU A 80 39.77 20.77 2.36
N ALA A 81 39.46 19.63 2.98
CA ALA A 81 40.45 18.62 3.33
C ALA A 81 41.14 18.04 2.08
N GLU A 82 40.39 17.77 1.00
CA GLU A 82 40.95 17.34 -0.30
C GLU A 82 41.88 18.39 -0.93
N LEU A 83 41.59 19.68 -0.73
CA LEU A 83 42.46 20.80 -1.15
C LEU A 83 43.65 21.00 -0.20
N GLY A 84 43.77 20.21 0.87
CA GLY A 84 44.81 20.36 1.90
C GLY A 84 44.63 21.63 2.73
N ILE A 85 43.39 22.07 2.94
CA ILE A 85 43.02 23.20 3.81
C ILE A 85 42.37 22.61 5.06
N GLU A 86 43.03 22.77 6.20
CA GLU A 86 42.50 22.33 7.49
C GLU A 86 41.33 23.22 7.92
N SER A 87 40.30 22.61 8.50
CA SER A 87 39.13 23.32 9.02
C SER A 87 38.70 22.75 10.37
N ARG A 88 37.88 23.51 11.10
CA ARG A 88 37.29 23.14 12.40
C ARG A 88 35.78 23.13 12.32
N TRP A 89 35.13 22.34 13.17
CA TRP A 89 33.67 22.23 13.23
C TRP A 89 33.12 22.98 14.44
N LEU A 90 32.27 23.98 14.22
CA LEU A 90 31.64 24.76 15.28
C LEU A 90 30.16 24.35 15.41
N GLU A 91 29.79 23.84 16.57
CA GLU A 91 28.40 23.57 16.92
C GLU A 91 27.95 24.61 17.95
N LEU A 92 26.89 25.35 17.62
CA LEU A 92 26.33 26.38 18.49
C LEU A 92 25.24 25.78 19.38
N PRO A 93 25.34 25.93 20.71
CA PRO A 93 24.34 25.39 21.62
C PRO A 93 23.02 26.16 21.54
N ASP A 94 21.92 25.47 21.88
CA ASP A 94 20.58 26.04 22.10
C ASP A 94 19.96 26.78 20.89
N LEU A 95 20.38 26.44 19.66
CA LEU A 95 19.73 26.95 18.46
C LEU A 95 18.33 26.34 18.25
N PRO A 96 17.33 27.12 17.80
CA PRO A 96 16.04 26.57 17.36
C PRO A 96 16.21 25.70 16.11
N GLU A 97 15.21 24.89 15.77
CA GLU A 97 15.20 24.13 14.50
C GLU A 97 15.30 25.11 13.33
N LYS A 98 16.26 24.88 12.42
CA LYS A 98 16.64 25.80 11.32
C LYS A 98 17.26 27.12 11.76
N GLY A 99 17.66 27.25 13.02
CA GLY A 99 18.36 28.44 13.51
C GLY A 99 19.81 28.48 13.02
N ASP A 100 20.36 29.68 12.89
CA ASP A 100 21.74 29.91 12.48
C ASP A 100 22.52 30.74 13.53
N ILE A 101 23.71 31.22 13.19
CA ILE A 101 24.52 32.06 14.08
C ILE A 101 23.85 33.39 14.47
N ALA A 102 22.87 33.88 13.71
CA ALA A 102 22.09 35.05 14.07
C ALA A 102 21.10 34.77 15.22
N ASP A 103 20.71 33.50 15.40
CA ASP A 103 19.85 33.05 16.50
C ASP A 103 20.63 32.71 17.78
N PHE A 104 21.96 32.82 17.74
CA PHE A 104 22.81 32.50 18.89
C PHE A 104 22.63 33.52 20.02
N GLY A 105 22.08 33.10 21.15
CA GLY A 105 21.80 33.96 22.30
C GLY A 105 23.04 34.35 23.14
N GLY A 106 24.24 33.86 22.81
CA GLY A 106 25.48 34.18 23.52
C GLY A 106 26.17 35.44 23.00
N GLY A 107 27.01 36.05 23.85
CA GLY A 107 27.83 37.22 23.47
C GLY A 107 29.12 36.84 22.71
N ALA A 108 29.82 37.85 22.17
CA ALA A 108 31.05 37.68 21.39
C ALA A 108 32.14 36.87 22.12
N GLU A 109 32.27 37.05 23.44
CA GLU A 109 33.24 36.31 24.27
C GLU A 109 32.90 34.81 24.34
N ALA A 110 31.61 34.47 24.50
CA ALA A 110 31.16 33.08 24.51
C ALA A 110 31.36 32.42 23.14
N LEU A 111 31.07 33.16 22.06
CA LEU A 111 31.27 32.67 20.70
C LEU A 111 32.76 32.43 20.38
N ARG A 112 33.65 33.33 20.81
CA ARG A 112 35.12 33.15 20.69
C ARG A 112 35.60 31.92 21.45
N ALA A 113 35.09 31.70 22.66
CA ALA A 113 35.43 30.51 23.44
C ALA A 113 35.00 29.21 22.74
N LEU A 114 33.80 29.19 22.12
CA LEU A 114 33.33 28.05 21.33
C LEU A 114 34.20 27.81 20.07
N ILE A 115 34.58 28.88 19.37
CA ILE A 115 35.49 28.82 18.22
C ILE A 115 36.88 28.29 18.62
N ASP A 116 37.37 28.68 19.79
CA ASP A 116 38.66 28.20 20.31
C ASP A 116 38.61 26.72 20.72
N ALA A 117 37.48 26.29 21.28
CA ALA A 117 37.22 24.90 21.63
C ALA A 117 36.80 24.02 20.42
N ALA A 118 36.52 24.62 19.26
CA ALA A 118 36.01 23.91 18.09
C ALA A 118 36.98 22.79 17.67
N PRO A 119 36.54 21.52 17.65
CA PRO A 119 37.39 20.41 17.24
C PRO A 119 37.82 20.55 15.79
N ALA A 120 38.97 19.94 15.45
CA ALA A 120 39.35 19.77 14.05
C ALA A 120 38.21 19.05 13.32
N PHE A 121 37.84 19.55 12.14
CA PHE A 121 36.92 18.84 11.28
C PHE A 121 37.59 17.53 10.88
N ILE A 122 36.93 16.43 11.18
CA ILE A 122 37.35 15.10 10.75
C ILE A 122 36.62 14.89 9.43
N PRO A 123 37.33 14.86 8.29
CA PRO A 123 36.72 14.48 7.03
C PRO A 123 36.04 13.14 7.21
N ASP A 124 34.86 12.98 6.61
CA ASP A 124 34.26 11.66 6.54
C ASP A 124 35.31 10.70 5.99
N GLU A 125 35.44 9.51 6.60
CA GLU A 125 36.27 8.46 6.02
C GLU A 125 35.91 8.38 4.55
N ASP A 126 36.91 8.68 3.73
CA ASP A 126 36.83 8.94 2.32
C ASP A 126 35.84 7.96 1.66
N THR A 127 34.60 8.40 1.39
CA THR A 127 33.62 7.51 0.75
C THR A 127 33.99 7.25 -0.71
N ASP A 128 34.93 8.04 -1.27
CA ASP A 128 35.59 7.71 -2.53
C ASP A 128 36.64 6.59 -2.38
N SER A 129 37.15 6.31 -1.18
CA SER A 129 38.04 5.16 -0.93
C SER A 129 37.32 3.81 -0.91
N VAL A 130 35.98 3.80 -0.87
CA VAL A 130 35.14 2.57 -0.89
C VAL A 130 34.46 2.34 -2.25
N ARG A 131 34.39 3.36 -3.11
CA ARG A 131 33.81 3.22 -4.45
C ARG A 131 34.76 2.45 -5.36
N ALA A 132 34.22 1.42 -6.02
CA ALA A 132 34.98 0.69 -7.02
C ALA A 132 35.43 1.66 -8.14
N SER A 133 36.73 1.68 -8.43
CA SER A 133 37.27 2.40 -9.58
C SER A 133 37.19 1.53 -10.83
N ILE A 134 36.44 1.97 -11.84
CA ILE A 134 36.16 1.18 -13.05
C ILE A 134 36.71 1.89 -14.28
N GLN A 135 37.65 1.25 -14.99
CA GLN A 135 38.14 1.76 -16.27
C GLN A 135 37.16 1.41 -17.40
N VAL A 136 36.69 2.44 -18.11
CA VAL A 136 35.74 2.33 -19.24
C VAL A 136 36.45 1.98 -20.54
N LYS A 137 37.71 2.42 -20.68
CA LYS A 137 38.47 2.23 -21.91
C LYS A 137 38.65 0.73 -22.20
N ASP A 138 38.39 0.33 -23.45
CA ASP A 138 38.59 -1.03 -23.96
C ASP A 138 37.73 -2.12 -23.26
N MET A 139 36.77 -1.75 -22.42
CA MET A 139 35.85 -2.68 -21.77
C MET A 139 34.54 -2.80 -22.56
N PRO A 140 34.07 -4.01 -22.90
CA PRO A 140 32.82 -4.17 -23.62
C PRO A 140 31.61 -3.82 -22.75
N PRO A 141 30.45 -3.45 -23.36
CA PRO A 141 29.31 -2.94 -22.62
C PRO A 141 28.76 -3.87 -21.53
N ASP A 142 28.80 -5.18 -21.75
CA ASP A 142 28.36 -6.24 -20.84
C ASP A 142 29.27 -6.40 -19.62
N ALA A 143 30.58 -6.28 -19.81
CA ALA A 143 31.54 -6.27 -18.71
C ALA A 143 31.35 -5.02 -17.83
N LEU A 144 31.16 -3.84 -18.44
CA LEU A 144 30.85 -2.60 -17.70
C LEU A 144 29.51 -2.71 -16.96
N ALA A 145 28.48 -3.29 -17.59
CA ALA A 145 27.20 -3.55 -16.96
C ALA A 145 27.35 -4.46 -15.72
N SER A 146 28.16 -5.51 -15.82
CA SER A 146 28.44 -6.43 -14.71
C SER A 146 29.14 -5.71 -13.54
N ARG A 147 30.16 -4.88 -13.84
CA ARG A 147 30.86 -4.09 -12.82
C ARG A 147 29.97 -3.06 -12.14
N ALA A 148 29.08 -2.41 -12.89
CA ALA A 148 28.09 -1.50 -12.33
C ALA A 148 27.15 -2.24 -11.36
N TRP A 149 26.70 -3.45 -11.72
CA TRP A 149 25.88 -4.29 -10.84
C TRP A 149 26.61 -4.76 -9.58
N GLU A 150 27.90 -5.11 -9.67
CA GLU A 150 28.74 -5.43 -8.51
C GLU A 150 28.77 -4.25 -7.53
N ALA A 151 29.03 -3.04 -8.04
CA ALA A 151 29.08 -1.82 -7.23
C ALA A 151 27.72 -1.49 -6.60
N ILE A 152 26.64 -1.56 -7.37
CA ILE A 152 25.28 -1.31 -6.87
C ILE A 152 24.91 -2.32 -5.78
N ARG A 153 25.14 -3.62 -5.99
CA ARG A 153 24.77 -4.66 -5.02
C ARG A 153 25.61 -4.64 -3.75
N ALA A 154 26.80 -4.05 -3.79
CA ALA A 154 27.62 -3.85 -2.59
C ALA A 154 27.01 -2.80 -1.65
N GLN A 155 26.22 -1.87 -2.18
CA GLN A 155 25.69 -0.72 -1.43
C GLN A 155 24.17 -0.77 -1.24
N TYR A 156 23.45 -1.43 -2.15
CA TYR A 156 21.99 -1.41 -2.20
C TYR A 156 21.38 -2.81 -2.26
N ARG A 157 20.26 -2.98 -1.56
CA ARG A 157 19.45 -4.21 -1.60
C ARG A 157 18.49 -4.15 -2.79
N VAL A 158 18.90 -4.70 -3.92
CA VAL A 158 18.09 -4.75 -5.15
C VAL A 158 17.29 -6.06 -5.24
N VAL A 159 16.02 -5.95 -5.61
CA VAL A 159 15.11 -7.08 -5.81
C VAL A 159 14.36 -6.97 -7.15
N ARG A 160 13.69 -8.04 -7.55
CA ARG A 160 12.70 -8.00 -8.63
C ARG A 160 11.30 -7.92 -8.06
N THR A 161 10.50 -6.96 -8.51
CA THR A 161 9.06 -6.87 -8.23
C THR A 161 8.30 -7.03 -9.53
N GLY A 162 7.53 -8.11 -9.65
CA GLY A 162 6.98 -8.51 -10.94
C GLY A 162 8.06 -8.66 -12.02
N SER A 163 7.93 -7.89 -13.11
CA SER A 163 8.94 -7.83 -14.20
C SER A 163 9.95 -6.69 -14.05
N GLN A 164 9.86 -5.87 -12.98
CA GLN A 164 10.64 -4.65 -12.77
C GLN A 164 11.71 -4.83 -11.69
N LEU A 165 12.67 -3.91 -11.65
CA LEU A 165 13.65 -3.78 -10.57
C LEU A 165 13.12 -2.85 -9.49
N ALA A 166 13.47 -3.12 -8.23
CA ALA A 166 13.17 -2.24 -7.11
C ALA A 166 14.29 -2.28 -6.07
N LEU A 167 14.42 -1.18 -5.31
CA LEU A 167 15.23 -1.15 -4.10
C LEU A 167 14.37 -1.50 -2.89
N ILE A 168 14.94 -2.25 -1.95
CA ILE A 168 14.44 -2.30 -0.58
C ILE A 168 15.01 -1.07 0.14
N GLU A 169 14.15 -0.13 0.48
CA GLU A 169 14.51 1.08 1.21
C GLU A 169 13.77 1.13 2.55
N GLU A 170 14.37 1.81 3.52
CA GLU A 170 13.75 2.08 4.81
C GLU A 170 13.54 3.58 4.95
N GLU A 171 12.28 3.99 5.12
CA GLU A 171 11.88 5.38 5.27
C GLU A 171 11.07 5.52 6.55
N ASN A 172 11.53 6.36 7.49
CA ASN A 172 10.87 6.59 8.78
C ASN A 172 10.58 5.30 9.58
N GLY A 173 11.50 4.33 9.53
CA GLY A 173 11.36 3.03 10.22
C GLY A 173 10.43 2.04 9.50
N LEU A 174 10.00 2.36 8.27
CA LEU A 174 9.17 1.48 7.44
C LEU A 174 9.93 1.03 6.20
N THR A 175 10.03 -0.29 6.02
CA THR A 175 10.58 -0.86 4.79
C THR A 175 9.57 -0.79 3.64
N ARG A 176 10.02 -0.37 2.45
CA ARG A 176 9.20 -0.32 1.23
C ARG A 176 9.99 -0.79 0.02
N LEU A 177 9.28 -1.05 -1.08
CA LEU A 177 9.89 -1.22 -2.39
C LEU A 177 9.84 0.10 -3.13
N ASP A 178 11.01 0.63 -3.53
CA ASP A 178 11.07 1.77 -4.44
C ASP A 178 11.38 1.29 -5.87
N PRO A 179 10.41 1.38 -6.81
CA PRO A 179 10.61 1.01 -8.21
C PRO A 179 11.81 1.73 -8.83
N MET A 180 12.71 0.95 -9.42
CA MET A 180 13.90 1.47 -10.06
C MET A 180 13.61 1.70 -11.54
N SER A 181 13.57 2.96 -11.97
CA SER A 181 13.58 3.33 -13.39
C SER A 181 14.99 3.25 -13.98
N LEU A 182 15.13 3.29 -15.32
CA LEU A 182 16.45 3.39 -15.96
C LEU A 182 17.23 4.63 -15.46
N GLN A 183 16.55 5.77 -15.29
CA GLN A 183 17.19 6.98 -14.77
C GLN A 183 17.68 6.80 -13.34
N LYS A 184 16.87 6.16 -12.47
CA LYS A 184 17.28 5.84 -11.10
C LYS A 184 18.45 4.85 -11.09
N PHE A 185 18.42 3.84 -11.95
CA PHE A 185 19.53 2.90 -12.13
C PHE A 185 20.81 3.63 -12.56
N GLU A 186 20.74 4.53 -13.53
CA GLU A 186 21.90 5.33 -13.98
C GLU A 186 22.45 6.19 -12.84
N ALA A 187 21.59 6.82 -12.05
CA ALA A 187 22.03 7.59 -10.87
C ALA A 187 22.76 6.70 -9.85
N LEU A 188 22.19 5.53 -9.52
CA LEU A 188 22.80 4.57 -8.59
C LEU A 188 24.12 4.00 -9.12
N ALA A 189 24.18 3.65 -10.41
CA ALA A 189 25.39 3.13 -11.02
C ALA A 189 26.55 4.14 -10.92
N ASN A 190 26.27 5.42 -11.15
CA ASN A 190 27.24 6.50 -11.07
C ASN A 190 27.56 6.96 -9.64
N SER A 191 26.67 6.73 -8.67
CA SER A 191 26.95 6.99 -7.26
C SER A 191 27.65 5.83 -6.55
N SER A 192 27.58 4.61 -7.10
CA SER A 192 28.16 3.41 -6.49
C SER A 192 29.63 3.16 -6.88
N ALA A 193 30.08 3.74 -7.98
CA ALA A 193 31.42 3.54 -8.52
C ALA A 193 31.91 4.78 -9.28
N THR A 194 33.23 4.95 -9.33
CA THR A 194 33.87 6.02 -10.10
C THR A 194 34.38 5.46 -11.42
N TYR A 195 33.85 5.95 -12.53
CA TYR A 195 34.22 5.47 -13.87
C TYR A 195 35.26 6.39 -14.50
N TYR A 196 36.27 5.79 -15.12
CA TYR A 196 37.38 6.52 -15.74
C TYR A 196 37.49 6.22 -17.24
N ARG A 197 37.65 7.26 -18.04
CA ARG A 197 38.10 7.15 -19.43
C ARG A 197 39.51 7.69 -19.53
N GLY A 198 40.50 6.82 -19.36
CA GLY A 198 41.88 7.24 -19.16
C GLY A 198 42.06 7.82 -17.77
N GLN A 199 42.47 9.10 -17.68
CA GLN A 199 42.62 9.80 -16.40
C GLN A 199 41.40 10.65 -16.02
N SER A 200 40.44 10.82 -16.93
CA SER A 200 39.26 11.65 -16.69
C SER A 200 38.10 10.83 -16.13
N VAL A 201 37.44 11.35 -15.10
CA VAL A 201 36.17 10.80 -14.59
C VAL A 201 35.08 10.96 -15.64
N THR A 202 34.24 9.96 -15.78
CA THR A 202 33.12 9.94 -16.71
C THR A 202 31.93 9.21 -16.10
N ALA A 203 30.76 9.29 -16.74
CA ALA A 203 29.60 8.49 -16.35
C ALA A 203 29.67 7.10 -17.02
N LEU A 204 28.95 6.12 -16.46
CA LEU A 204 28.70 4.84 -17.12
C LEU A 204 28.12 5.09 -18.53
N PRO A 205 28.70 4.51 -19.61
CA PRO A 205 28.19 4.70 -20.96
C PRO A 205 26.74 4.22 -21.10
N GLN A 206 25.91 5.00 -21.81
CA GLN A 206 24.47 4.73 -21.94
C GLN A 206 24.13 3.32 -22.46
N ALA A 207 24.94 2.78 -23.38
CA ALA A 207 24.76 1.42 -23.88
C ALA A 207 24.92 0.36 -22.77
N SER A 208 25.90 0.56 -21.88
CA SER A 208 26.11 -0.30 -20.70
C SER A 208 25.00 -0.12 -19.68
N SER A 209 24.54 1.11 -19.43
CA SER A 209 23.43 1.39 -18.51
C SER A 209 22.15 0.69 -18.94
N ARG A 210 21.77 0.81 -20.23
CA ARG A 210 20.57 0.13 -20.77
C ARG A 210 20.71 -1.38 -20.70
N LEU A 211 21.85 -1.92 -21.11
CA LEU A 211 22.10 -3.37 -21.08
C LEU A 211 21.98 -3.91 -19.64
N ALA A 212 22.60 -3.22 -18.67
CA ALA A 212 22.54 -3.60 -17.27
C ALA A 212 21.11 -3.57 -16.71
N TYR A 213 20.33 -2.56 -17.08
CA TYR A 213 18.96 -2.39 -16.62
C TYR A 213 17.99 -3.41 -17.24
N GLU A 214 18.08 -3.64 -18.55
CA GLU A 214 17.21 -4.54 -19.30
C GLU A 214 17.53 -6.02 -19.03
N LEU A 215 18.81 -6.34 -18.81
CA LEU A 215 19.31 -7.69 -18.52
C LEU A 215 20.01 -7.71 -17.15
N PRO A 216 19.25 -7.62 -16.04
CA PRO A 216 19.83 -7.70 -14.71
C PRO A 216 20.46 -9.08 -14.46
N PRO A 217 21.45 -9.18 -13.56
CA PRO A 217 22.12 -10.43 -13.26
C PRO A 217 21.11 -11.49 -12.75
N PRO A 218 21.36 -12.78 -13.04
CA PRO A 218 20.52 -13.84 -12.51
C PRO A 218 20.59 -13.89 -10.98
N GLY A 219 19.55 -14.45 -10.36
CA GLY A 219 19.53 -14.69 -8.92
C GLY A 219 19.14 -13.49 -8.05
N LEU A 220 18.67 -12.38 -8.64
CA LEU A 220 17.99 -11.35 -7.84
C LEU A 220 16.72 -11.95 -7.20
N PRO A 221 16.55 -11.80 -5.87
CA PRO A 221 15.38 -12.33 -5.18
C PRO A 221 14.11 -11.64 -5.67
N ARG A 222 13.00 -12.35 -5.68
CA ARG A 222 11.71 -11.78 -6.04
C ARG A 222 10.94 -11.36 -4.80
N VAL A 223 10.47 -10.11 -4.79
CA VAL A 223 9.64 -9.54 -3.74
C VAL A 223 8.52 -8.75 -4.41
N ASP A 224 7.29 -9.26 -4.32
CA ASP A 224 6.09 -8.61 -4.83
C ASP A 224 5.35 -7.84 -3.72
N VAL A 225 5.58 -8.18 -2.45
CA VAL A 225 4.92 -7.52 -1.31
C VAL A 225 5.85 -7.42 -0.09
N VAL A 226 5.70 -6.33 0.66
CA VAL A 226 6.32 -6.12 1.97
C VAL A 226 5.22 -6.21 3.04
N VAL A 227 5.50 -6.97 4.09
CA VAL A 227 4.66 -7.04 5.29
C VAL A 227 5.50 -6.79 6.52
N HIS A 228 4.89 -6.19 7.53
CA HIS A 228 5.59 -5.72 8.73
C HIS A 228 5.34 -6.58 9.96
N GLY A 229 4.44 -7.55 9.86
CA GLY A 229 4.20 -8.56 10.89
C GLY A 229 4.64 -9.95 10.43
N PRO A 230 4.84 -10.88 11.39
CA PRO A 230 5.17 -12.26 11.07
C PRO A 230 4.05 -12.93 10.27
N VAL A 231 4.42 -13.83 9.36
CA VAL A 231 3.47 -14.59 8.53
C VAL A 231 3.64 -16.09 8.74
N VAL A 232 2.61 -16.85 8.43
CA VAL A 232 2.65 -18.31 8.41
C VAL A 232 3.09 -18.76 7.02
N GLY A 233 4.19 -19.48 6.95
CA GLY A 233 4.68 -20.12 5.74
C GLY A 233 3.86 -21.34 5.35
N ARG A 234 4.15 -21.89 4.17
CA ARG A 234 3.36 -22.98 3.56
C ARG A 234 3.32 -24.25 4.40
N ASP A 235 4.37 -24.51 5.18
CA ASP A 235 4.52 -25.71 6.00
C ASP A 235 4.16 -25.42 7.47
N GLY A 236 3.55 -24.26 7.76
CA GLY A 236 3.16 -23.83 9.10
C GLY A 236 4.28 -23.13 9.88
N GLU A 237 5.46 -22.96 9.29
CA GLU A 237 6.57 -22.25 9.90
C GLU A 237 6.23 -20.76 10.08
N ILE A 238 6.63 -20.15 11.19
CA ILE A 238 6.45 -18.72 11.41
C ILE A 238 7.64 -17.98 10.82
N ILE A 239 7.40 -17.14 9.81
CA ILE A 239 8.40 -16.28 9.19
C ILE A 239 8.31 -14.89 9.82
N SER A 240 9.29 -14.54 10.64
CA SER A 240 9.31 -13.26 11.36
C SER A 240 10.17 -12.18 10.71
N GLU A 241 11.08 -12.54 9.80
CA GLU A 241 11.95 -11.62 9.08
C GLU A 241 12.52 -12.23 7.79
N GLY A 242 12.92 -11.37 6.85
CA GLY A 242 13.63 -11.77 5.64
C GLY A 242 12.71 -12.04 4.43
N ILE A 243 13.32 -12.52 3.34
CA ILE A 243 12.61 -12.78 2.08
C ILE A 243 12.12 -14.23 2.06
N TYR A 244 10.81 -14.40 2.07
CA TYR A 244 10.14 -15.68 1.87
C TYR A 244 9.85 -15.91 0.38
N GLN A 245 10.81 -16.54 -0.29
CA GLN A 245 10.75 -16.82 -1.74
C GLN A 245 9.50 -17.60 -2.19
N PRO A 246 8.98 -18.61 -1.46
CA PRO A 246 7.81 -19.35 -1.91
C PRO A 246 6.55 -18.48 -2.11
N ALA A 247 6.48 -17.28 -1.50
CA ALA A 247 5.38 -16.34 -1.71
C ALA A 247 5.81 -15.00 -2.31
N SER A 248 7.08 -14.85 -2.72
CA SER A 248 7.67 -13.57 -3.14
C SER A 248 7.43 -12.44 -2.14
N LEU A 249 7.58 -12.71 -0.84
CA LEU A 249 7.20 -11.77 0.22
C LEU A 249 8.43 -11.38 1.05
N LEU A 250 8.56 -10.11 1.41
CA LEU A 250 9.53 -9.63 2.38
C LEU A 250 8.83 -9.38 3.71
N VAL A 251 9.21 -10.12 4.75
CA VAL A 251 8.85 -9.80 6.13
C VAL A 251 9.91 -8.83 6.66
N ALA A 252 9.50 -7.59 6.89
CA ALA A 252 10.36 -6.53 7.39
C ALA A 252 9.74 -5.95 8.67
N PRO A 253 9.97 -6.58 9.83
CA PRO A 253 9.32 -6.20 11.06
C PRO A 253 9.68 -4.77 11.44
N ILE A 254 8.67 -3.97 11.76
CA ILE A 254 8.89 -2.66 12.38
C ILE A 254 9.44 -2.85 13.81
N PRO A 255 10.05 -1.83 14.43
CA PRO A 255 10.61 -1.95 15.78
C PRO A 255 9.63 -2.50 16.82
N ALA A 256 8.35 -2.13 16.76
CA ALA A 256 7.33 -2.62 17.69
C ALA A 256 7.09 -4.14 17.56
N LEU A 257 7.34 -4.72 16.39
CA LEU A 257 7.11 -6.14 16.07
C LEU A 257 8.41 -6.97 15.98
N ALA A 258 9.57 -6.32 16.08
CA ALA A 258 10.88 -7.00 16.04
C ALA A 258 10.99 -8.08 17.14
N GLY A 259 11.40 -9.29 16.77
CA GLY A 259 11.53 -10.41 17.71
C GLY A 259 10.21 -10.91 18.32
N LEU A 260 9.06 -10.57 17.74
CA LEU A 260 7.77 -11.16 18.13
C LEU A 260 7.82 -12.69 17.90
N THR A 261 7.54 -13.44 18.97
CA THR A 261 7.46 -14.90 18.96
C THR A 261 6.26 -15.35 19.79
N VAL A 262 5.70 -16.50 19.44
CA VAL A 262 4.64 -17.18 20.21
C VAL A 262 5.03 -18.64 20.45
N PRO A 263 4.48 -19.32 21.46
CA PRO A 263 4.68 -20.76 21.62
C PRO A 263 4.25 -21.52 20.36
N ALA A 264 5.05 -22.51 19.93
CA ALA A 264 4.72 -23.34 18.77
C ALA A 264 3.41 -24.14 18.94
N ALA A 265 3.07 -24.48 20.18
CA ALA A 265 1.79 -25.09 20.56
C ALA A 265 1.20 -24.33 21.76
N PRO A 266 0.47 -23.22 21.52
CA PRO A 266 -0.17 -22.45 22.59
C PRO A 266 -1.18 -23.31 23.37
N ARG A 267 -1.21 -23.16 24.69
CA ARG A 267 -2.20 -23.84 25.55
C ARG A 267 -3.61 -23.32 25.24
N PRO A 268 -4.67 -24.11 25.47
CA PRO A 268 -6.06 -23.66 25.26
C PRO A 268 -6.40 -22.33 25.96
N GLU A 269 -5.84 -22.08 27.14
CA GLU A 269 -5.98 -20.82 27.88
C GLU A 269 -5.36 -19.62 27.15
N GLN A 270 -4.22 -19.81 26.47
CA GLN A 270 -3.56 -18.76 25.69
C GLN A 270 -4.34 -18.45 24.42
N VAL A 271 -4.89 -19.48 23.76
CA VAL A 271 -5.79 -19.32 22.61
C VAL A 271 -7.06 -18.57 23.02
N ALA A 272 -7.65 -18.94 24.15
CA ALA A 272 -8.82 -18.25 24.70
C ALA A 272 -8.51 -16.78 25.06
N ALA A 273 -7.36 -16.50 25.66
CA ALA A 273 -6.92 -15.14 25.98
C ALA A 273 -6.71 -14.30 24.72
N ALA A 274 -6.05 -14.85 23.69
CA ALA A 274 -5.84 -14.19 22.41
C ALA A 274 -7.18 -13.85 21.71
N ARG A 275 -8.09 -14.83 21.63
CA ARG A 275 -9.44 -14.61 21.09
C ARG A 275 -10.19 -13.53 21.86
N ASN A 276 -10.21 -13.63 23.18
CA ASN A 276 -10.94 -12.69 24.03
C ASN A 276 -10.33 -11.28 23.95
N PHE A 277 -9.00 -11.14 23.82
CA PHE A 277 -8.37 -9.85 23.59
C PHE A 277 -8.84 -9.23 22.26
N LEU A 278 -8.79 -9.97 21.15
CA LEU A 278 -9.25 -9.46 19.86
C LEU A 278 -10.75 -9.08 19.90
N ARG A 279 -11.60 -9.91 20.49
CA ARG A 279 -13.05 -9.70 20.49
C ARG A 279 -13.50 -8.67 21.53
N ASP A 280 -13.04 -8.81 22.77
CA ASP A 280 -13.59 -8.14 23.95
C ASP A 280 -12.76 -6.90 24.38
N GLU A 281 -11.54 -6.75 23.86
CA GLU A 281 -10.71 -5.55 24.07
C GLU A 281 -10.64 -4.69 22.80
N LEU A 282 -10.22 -5.25 21.67
CA LEU A 282 -10.01 -4.49 20.43
C LEU A 282 -11.33 -4.17 19.69
N LEU A 283 -12.21 -5.17 19.54
CA LEU A 283 -13.41 -5.06 18.68
C LEU A 283 -14.70 -4.74 19.45
N ARG A 284 -14.68 -4.74 20.78
CA ARG A 284 -15.87 -4.69 21.64
C ARG A 284 -16.81 -3.51 21.35
N ASP A 285 -16.24 -2.34 21.10
CA ASP A 285 -17.03 -1.13 20.96
C ASP A 285 -17.65 -1.00 19.57
N PHE A 286 -17.25 -1.78 18.57
CA PHE A 286 -17.87 -1.69 17.25
C PHE A 286 -19.28 -2.29 17.28
N PRO A 287 -20.30 -1.57 16.75
CA PRO A 287 -21.69 -2.02 16.85
C PRO A 287 -21.99 -3.04 15.75
N PHE A 288 -21.42 -4.24 15.84
CA PHE A 288 -21.69 -5.30 14.87
C PHE A 288 -23.15 -5.75 14.92
N GLN A 289 -23.72 -6.13 13.76
CA GLN A 289 -25.08 -6.66 13.68
C GLN A 289 -25.27 -7.93 14.54
N ASP A 290 -24.29 -8.84 14.48
CA ASP A 290 -24.29 -10.12 15.17
C ASP A 290 -22.85 -10.66 15.26
N SER A 291 -22.69 -11.91 15.73
CA SER A 291 -21.40 -12.58 15.90
C SER A 291 -20.61 -12.77 14.59
N THR A 292 -21.24 -12.68 13.42
CA THR A 292 -20.57 -12.74 12.12
C THR A 292 -19.63 -11.56 11.91
N GLY A 293 -19.99 -10.38 12.40
CA GLY A 293 -19.21 -9.16 12.23
C GLY A 293 -17.79 -9.28 12.80
N PRO A 294 -17.63 -9.56 14.11
CA PRO A 294 -16.31 -9.78 14.71
C PRO A 294 -15.53 -10.93 14.07
N ALA A 295 -16.20 -12.04 13.74
CA ALA A 295 -15.55 -13.19 13.11
C ALA A 295 -14.96 -12.84 11.73
N ASN A 296 -15.73 -12.15 10.88
CA ASN A 296 -15.27 -11.68 9.58
C ASN A 296 -14.19 -10.58 9.70
N ALA A 297 -14.24 -9.73 10.72
CA ALA A 297 -13.19 -8.75 10.99
C ALA A 297 -11.86 -9.43 11.37
N ILE A 298 -11.89 -10.43 12.26
CA ILE A 298 -10.70 -11.22 12.61
C ILE A 298 -10.20 -12.02 11.39
N ALA A 299 -11.10 -12.57 10.57
CA ALA A 299 -10.74 -13.20 9.30
C ALA A 299 -9.96 -12.26 8.36
N ALA A 300 -10.39 -10.99 8.29
CA ALA A 300 -9.71 -9.95 7.51
C ALA A 300 -8.31 -9.61 8.05
N MET A 301 -8.15 -9.61 9.38
CA MET A 301 -6.85 -9.43 10.06
C MET A 301 -5.90 -10.61 9.83
N LEU A 302 -6.42 -11.84 9.83
CA LEU A 302 -5.64 -13.06 9.62
C LEU A 302 -5.21 -13.26 8.16
N THR A 303 -6.00 -12.74 7.21
CA THR A 303 -5.77 -12.92 5.76
C THR A 303 -4.35 -12.60 5.30
N PRO A 304 -3.72 -11.45 5.64
CA PRO A 304 -2.33 -11.18 5.24
C PRO A 304 -1.31 -12.09 5.92
N LEU A 305 -1.55 -12.52 7.17
CA LEU A 305 -0.65 -13.43 7.90
C LEU A 305 -0.65 -14.84 7.29
N LEU A 306 -1.79 -15.27 6.74
CA LEU A 306 -1.99 -16.59 6.14
C LEU A 306 -1.81 -16.58 4.62
N ARG A 307 -1.48 -15.43 4.02
CA ARG A 307 -1.39 -15.26 2.57
C ARG A 307 -0.45 -16.26 1.87
N PRO A 308 0.69 -16.68 2.45
CA PRO A 308 1.54 -17.71 1.86
C PRO A 308 0.90 -19.11 1.80
N VAL A 309 -0.07 -19.39 2.68
CA VAL A 309 -0.64 -20.72 2.92
C VAL A 309 -1.77 -21.04 1.94
N PHE A 310 -2.57 -20.05 1.52
CA PHE A 310 -3.66 -20.25 0.57
C PHE A 310 -3.31 -19.81 -0.86
N SER A 311 -3.83 -20.55 -1.84
CA SER A 311 -3.77 -20.21 -3.26
C SER A 311 -4.98 -19.37 -3.69
N GLY A 312 -4.91 -18.74 -4.87
CA GLY A 312 -5.95 -17.84 -5.37
C GLY A 312 -5.86 -16.42 -4.78
N GLY A 313 -6.86 -15.60 -5.11
CA GLY A 313 -7.06 -14.28 -4.51
C GLY A 313 -7.69 -14.35 -3.11
N SER A 314 -7.83 -13.21 -2.47
CA SER A 314 -8.62 -13.01 -1.25
C SER A 314 -9.87 -12.17 -1.54
N PRO A 315 -10.94 -12.31 -0.75
CA PRO A 315 -12.16 -11.53 -0.97
C PRO A 315 -11.95 -10.04 -0.71
N LEU A 316 -12.91 -9.25 -1.19
CA LEU A 316 -13.11 -7.87 -0.77
C LEU A 316 -13.87 -7.83 0.55
N PHE A 317 -13.25 -7.35 1.63
CA PHE A 317 -13.96 -7.12 2.89
C PHE A 317 -14.72 -5.79 2.82
N VAL A 318 -16.05 -5.86 2.91
CA VAL A 318 -16.94 -4.69 2.81
C VAL A 318 -17.49 -4.36 4.18
N ILE A 319 -17.03 -3.25 4.75
CA ILE A 319 -17.50 -2.73 6.03
C ILE A 319 -18.59 -1.71 5.77
N THR A 320 -19.83 -2.06 6.12
CA THR A 320 -20.99 -1.23 5.80
C THR A 320 -21.91 -0.97 6.99
N ALA A 321 -22.62 0.15 6.94
CA ALA A 321 -23.58 0.58 7.95
C ALA A 321 -24.64 1.45 7.29
N SER A 322 -25.80 1.61 7.95
CA SER A 322 -26.87 2.48 7.49
C SER A 322 -26.59 3.98 7.68
N VAL A 323 -25.73 4.32 8.64
CA VAL A 323 -25.46 5.69 9.07
C VAL A 323 -23.98 6.03 8.98
N ARG A 324 -23.66 7.34 8.88
CA ARG A 324 -22.27 7.81 8.97
C ARG A 324 -21.79 7.73 10.42
N GLY A 325 -20.47 7.80 10.63
CA GLY A 325 -19.93 7.89 12.00
C GLY A 325 -19.93 6.57 12.79
N SER A 326 -20.39 5.46 12.21
CA SER A 326 -20.43 4.14 12.88
C SER A 326 -19.07 3.49 13.17
N GLY A 327 -17.94 4.15 12.85
CA GLY A 327 -16.60 3.57 12.99
C GLY A 327 -16.12 2.69 11.84
N LYS A 328 -16.73 2.76 10.64
CA LYS A 328 -16.36 1.89 9.48
C LYS A 328 -14.90 2.04 9.06
N THR A 329 -14.45 3.27 8.83
CA THR A 329 -13.07 3.58 8.44
C THR A 329 -12.08 3.20 9.54
N THR A 330 -12.42 3.49 10.79
CA THR A 330 -11.63 3.08 11.96
C THR A 330 -11.47 1.57 12.03
N LEU A 331 -12.55 0.79 11.87
CA LEU A 331 -12.48 -0.67 11.82
C LEU A 331 -11.59 -1.16 10.66
N ALA A 332 -11.70 -0.55 9.48
CA ALA A 332 -10.89 -0.89 8.32
C ALA A 332 -9.39 -0.69 8.59
N LYS A 333 -9.03 0.42 9.24
CA LYS A 333 -7.64 0.69 9.65
C LYS A 333 -7.15 -0.33 10.68
N LEU A 334 -7.95 -0.65 11.70
CA LEU A 334 -7.59 -1.66 12.71
C LEU A 334 -7.38 -3.05 12.09
N ILE A 335 -8.19 -3.41 11.09
CA ILE A 335 -8.06 -4.69 10.36
C ILE A 335 -6.71 -4.78 9.64
N LEU A 336 -6.28 -3.70 9.00
CA LEU A 336 -5.09 -3.68 8.15
C LEU A 336 -3.80 -3.44 8.95
N LEU A 337 -3.91 -2.79 10.12
CA LEU A 337 -2.82 -2.33 10.96
C LEU A 337 -1.76 -3.41 11.27
N PRO A 338 -2.10 -4.65 11.68
CA PRO A 338 -1.11 -5.68 12.03
C PRO A 338 -0.15 -6.05 10.90
N SER A 339 -0.65 -6.01 9.66
CA SER A 339 0.14 -6.33 8.46
C SER A 339 0.88 -5.11 7.90
N ALA A 340 0.26 -3.93 8.00
CA ALA A 340 0.79 -2.68 7.49
C ALA A 340 1.89 -2.10 8.40
N GLY A 341 1.84 -2.36 9.71
CA GLY A 341 2.82 -1.83 10.67
C GLY A 341 2.74 -0.32 10.91
N HIS A 342 1.88 0.38 10.20
CA HIS A 342 1.63 1.81 10.32
C HIS A 342 0.16 2.09 10.03
N GLU A 343 -0.29 3.32 10.30
CA GLU A 343 -1.66 3.75 9.99
C GLU A 343 -1.98 3.53 8.50
N PRO A 344 -2.96 2.67 8.15
CA PRO A 344 -3.27 2.35 6.77
C PRO A 344 -3.84 3.55 6.00
N ALA A 345 -3.28 3.82 4.83
CA ALA A 345 -3.74 4.89 3.95
C ALA A 345 -5.00 4.45 3.19
N ALA A 346 -6.03 5.29 3.25
CA ALA A 346 -7.24 5.14 2.46
C ALA A 346 -7.10 5.80 1.09
N VAL A 347 -7.73 5.22 0.08
CA VAL A 347 -7.92 5.83 -1.23
C VAL A 347 -9.41 6.01 -1.51
N ALA A 348 -9.77 7.12 -2.18
CA ALA A 348 -11.11 7.26 -2.72
C ALA A 348 -11.34 6.24 -3.84
N MET A 349 -12.59 5.80 -4.01
CA MET A 349 -12.93 4.91 -5.12
C MET A 349 -12.65 5.60 -6.46
N PRO A 350 -11.84 5.00 -7.35
CA PRO A 350 -11.62 5.55 -8.68
C PRO A 350 -12.93 5.64 -9.47
N PRO A 351 -13.17 6.71 -10.24
CA PRO A 351 -14.44 6.95 -10.95
C PRO A 351 -14.64 6.06 -12.19
N ASN A 352 -13.59 5.37 -12.66
CA ASN A 352 -13.65 4.49 -13.83
C ASN A 352 -12.57 3.40 -13.76
N GLY A 353 -12.69 2.39 -14.63
CA GLY A 353 -11.79 1.24 -14.68
C GLY A 353 -10.33 1.57 -15.02
N ASP A 354 -10.07 2.61 -15.80
CA ASP A 354 -8.69 3.02 -16.15
C ASP A 354 -7.98 3.65 -14.95
N GLU A 355 -8.68 4.48 -14.18
CA GLU A 355 -8.16 5.03 -12.93
C GLU A 355 -8.01 3.94 -11.86
N LEU A 356 -8.94 2.99 -11.77
CA LEU A 356 -8.81 1.82 -10.90
C LEU A 356 -7.53 1.04 -11.21
N LYS A 357 -7.28 0.76 -12.48
CA LYS A 357 -6.06 0.10 -12.94
C LYS A 357 -4.80 0.88 -12.54
N ARG A 358 -4.79 2.21 -12.71
CA ARG A 358 -3.64 3.05 -12.30
C ARG A 358 -3.38 2.97 -10.80
N THR A 359 -4.44 3.06 -9.99
CA THR A 359 -4.35 2.97 -8.53
C THR A 359 -3.81 1.61 -8.10
N VAL A 360 -4.39 0.52 -8.61
CA VAL A 360 -3.96 -0.85 -8.28
C VAL A 360 -2.50 -1.08 -8.69
N LEU A 361 -2.08 -0.64 -9.88
CA LEU A 361 -0.69 -0.78 -10.32
C LEU A 361 0.28 0.04 -9.47
N GLY A 362 -0.10 1.23 -9.02
CA GLY A 362 0.74 2.04 -8.12
C GLY A 362 1.01 1.31 -6.81
N VAL A 363 -0.03 0.72 -6.22
CA VAL A 363 0.03 -0.03 -4.96
C VAL A 363 0.90 -1.27 -5.10
N LEU A 364 0.71 -2.06 -6.17
CA LEU A 364 1.51 -3.26 -6.44
C LEU A 364 2.99 -2.92 -6.67
N ARG A 365 3.28 -1.82 -7.38
CA ARG A 365 4.66 -1.35 -7.62
C ARG A 365 5.38 -0.97 -6.33
N ALA A 366 4.68 -0.36 -5.39
CA ALA A 366 5.23 -0.01 -4.08
C ALA A 366 5.41 -1.23 -3.15
N GLY A 367 4.98 -2.43 -3.57
CA GLY A 367 5.01 -3.63 -2.74
C GLY A 367 4.03 -3.57 -1.56
N GLN A 368 3.00 -2.71 -1.62
CA GLN A 368 2.03 -2.57 -0.54
C GLN A 368 1.09 -3.78 -0.51
N GLY A 369 0.84 -4.32 0.69
CA GLY A 369 0.05 -5.55 0.90
C GLY A 369 -1.45 -5.36 1.09
N TYR A 370 -1.98 -4.14 0.96
CA TYR A 370 -3.40 -3.85 1.15
C TYR A 370 -3.90 -2.75 0.22
N LEU A 371 -5.22 -2.69 0.03
CA LEU A 371 -5.89 -1.55 -0.59
C LEU A 371 -7.20 -1.26 0.17
N LEU A 372 -7.32 -0.02 0.65
CA LEU A 372 -8.48 0.46 1.39
C LEU A 372 -9.25 1.49 0.57
N PHE A 373 -10.41 1.11 0.03
CA PHE A 373 -11.34 2.03 -0.59
C PHE A 373 -12.26 2.63 0.48
N ASP A 374 -12.10 3.90 0.81
CA ASP A 374 -12.87 4.53 1.87
C ASP A 374 -14.05 5.36 1.32
N ASN A 375 -15.15 5.34 2.07
CA ASN A 375 -16.37 6.09 1.77
C ASN A 375 -16.94 5.82 0.37
N LEU A 376 -17.09 4.54 0.01
CA LEU A 376 -17.80 4.11 -1.18
C LEU A 376 -19.19 4.74 -1.22
N THR A 377 -19.49 5.38 -2.36
CA THR A 377 -20.80 5.94 -2.68
C THR A 377 -21.35 5.26 -3.92
N GLY A 378 -22.64 4.91 -3.90
CA GLY A 378 -23.31 4.33 -5.05
C GLY A 378 -23.11 2.82 -5.20
N HIS A 379 -23.19 2.35 -6.44
CA HIS A 379 -23.11 0.93 -6.80
C HIS A 379 -21.73 0.58 -7.34
N LEU A 380 -21.09 -0.44 -6.75
CA LEU A 380 -19.78 -0.93 -7.18
C LEU A 380 -19.96 -1.98 -8.29
N ASP A 381 -19.74 -1.56 -9.53
CA ASP A 381 -19.76 -2.42 -10.72
C ASP A 381 -18.54 -2.13 -11.59
N TYR A 382 -17.44 -2.82 -11.31
CA TYR A 382 -16.16 -2.67 -11.99
C TYR A 382 -15.67 -4.04 -12.45
N PRO A 383 -15.84 -4.40 -13.73
CA PRO A 383 -15.35 -5.67 -14.27
C PRO A 383 -13.84 -5.88 -14.04
N GLN A 384 -13.06 -4.78 -14.03
CA GLN A 384 -11.63 -4.81 -13.73
C GLN A 384 -11.37 -5.20 -12.26
N LEU A 385 -12.17 -4.68 -11.31
CA LEU A 385 -12.06 -5.07 -9.90
C LEU A 385 -12.38 -6.56 -9.74
N ASP A 386 -13.45 -7.02 -10.38
CA ASP A 386 -13.86 -8.43 -10.34
C ASP A 386 -12.77 -9.37 -10.89
N ALA A 387 -12.08 -8.94 -11.93
CA ALA A 387 -10.93 -9.65 -12.48
C ALA A 387 -9.75 -9.68 -11.49
N TYR A 388 -9.41 -8.54 -10.88
CA TYR A 388 -8.30 -8.44 -9.92
C TYR A 388 -8.56 -9.23 -8.64
N LEU A 389 -9.80 -9.23 -8.15
CA LEU A 389 -10.20 -9.98 -6.96
C LEU A 389 -10.08 -11.50 -7.15
N THR A 390 -10.13 -12.04 -8.37
CA THR A 390 -10.01 -13.49 -8.62
C THR A 390 -8.69 -13.94 -9.21
N SER A 391 -7.86 -13.00 -9.69
CA SER A 391 -6.61 -13.34 -10.38
C SER A 391 -5.45 -13.44 -9.40
N GLU A 392 -4.66 -14.51 -9.48
CA GLU A 392 -3.40 -14.63 -8.72
C GLU A 392 -2.30 -13.69 -9.24
N THR A 393 -2.41 -13.30 -10.51
CA THR A 393 -1.44 -12.42 -11.18
C THR A 393 -2.19 -11.34 -11.92
N ILE A 394 -1.78 -10.09 -11.72
CA ILE A 394 -2.30 -8.92 -12.43
C ILE A 394 -1.28 -8.55 -13.49
N GLN A 395 -1.70 -8.61 -14.75
CA GLN A 395 -0.88 -8.24 -15.90
C GLN A 395 -1.46 -7.01 -16.57
N GLU A 396 -0.69 -5.94 -16.58
CA GLU A 396 -1.12 -4.67 -17.13
C GLU A 396 0.01 -3.92 -17.80
N ARG A 397 -0.35 -3.09 -18.79
CA ARG A 397 0.59 -2.17 -19.43
C ARG A 397 0.96 -1.02 -18.50
N LEU A 398 2.25 -0.71 -18.43
CA LEU A 398 2.73 0.47 -17.74
C LEU A 398 2.20 1.74 -18.42
N LEU A 399 1.95 2.79 -17.62
CA LEU A 399 1.47 4.07 -18.12
C LEU A 399 2.46 4.64 -19.15
N HIS A 400 1.95 5.01 -20.32
CA HIS A 400 2.72 5.59 -21.42
C HIS A 400 3.84 4.68 -21.98
N SER A 401 3.79 3.37 -21.73
CA SER A 401 4.68 2.36 -22.34
C SER A 401 3.89 1.19 -22.93
N ASN A 402 4.50 0.49 -23.88
CA ASN A 402 4.00 -0.80 -24.37
C ASN A 402 4.42 -1.98 -23.47
N ASP A 403 5.24 -1.73 -22.45
CA ASP A 403 5.75 -2.75 -21.55
C ASP A 403 4.66 -3.33 -20.66
N LEU A 404 4.59 -4.66 -20.61
CA LEU A 404 3.72 -5.41 -19.72
C LEU A 404 4.42 -5.61 -18.37
N ALA A 405 3.74 -5.18 -17.30
CA ALA A 405 4.12 -5.50 -15.94
C ALA A 405 3.21 -6.60 -15.40
N SER A 406 3.80 -7.55 -14.68
CA SER A 406 3.11 -8.73 -14.17
C SER A 406 3.41 -8.87 -12.68
N TYR A 407 2.42 -8.68 -11.81
CA TYR A 407 2.58 -8.74 -10.36
C TYR A 407 1.74 -9.87 -9.78
N HIS A 408 2.26 -10.58 -8.77
CA HIS A 408 1.40 -11.47 -7.98
C HIS A 408 0.48 -10.63 -7.10
N GLN A 409 -0.83 -10.87 -7.20
CA GLN A 409 -1.81 -10.18 -6.38
C GLN A 409 -1.72 -10.74 -4.96
N ARG A 410 -1.32 -9.90 -4.01
CA ARG A 410 -1.23 -10.24 -2.58
C ARG A 410 -2.00 -9.26 -1.68
N LEU A 411 -2.79 -8.37 -2.28
CA LEU A 411 -3.53 -7.32 -1.58
C LEU A 411 -4.62 -7.90 -0.69
N ASN A 412 -4.66 -7.41 0.56
CA ASN A 412 -5.85 -7.46 1.39
C ASN A 412 -6.79 -6.31 0.98
N TRP A 413 -7.94 -6.65 0.39
CA TRP A 413 -8.88 -5.68 -0.16
C TRP A 413 -9.91 -5.32 0.91
N VAL A 414 -10.01 -4.03 1.24
CA VAL A 414 -11.01 -3.54 2.19
C VAL A 414 -11.73 -2.36 1.57
N ALA A 415 -13.05 -2.31 1.74
CA ALA A 415 -13.85 -1.18 1.36
C ALA A 415 -14.80 -0.77 2.49
N THR A 416 -15.04 0.52 2.63
CA THR A 416 -16.03 1.05 3.57
C THR A 416 -17.09 1.84 2.82
N GLY A 417 -18.31 1.88 3.33
CA GLY A 417 -19.33 2.78 2.79
C GLY A 417 -20.68 2.67 3.48
N ASN A 418 -21.56 3.62 3.20
CA ASN A 418 -22.93 3.60 3.72
C ASN A 418 -23.81 2.78 2.79
N ASN A 419 -24.47 1.74 3.31
CA ASN A 419 -25.33 0.84 2.54
C ASN A 419 -24.72 0.43 1.19
N VAL A 420 -23.50 -0.12 1.24
CA VAL A 420 -22.75 -0.43 0.03
C VAL A 420 -23.54 -1.40 -0.85
N SER A 421 -23.82 -0.98 -2.08
CA SER A 421 -24.44 -1.80 -3.11
C SER A 421 -23.36 -2.31 -4.06
N LEU A 422 -23.38 -3.59 -4.38
CA LEU A 422 -22.39 -4.26 -5.23
C LEU A 422 -23.11 -4.97 -6.38
N SER A 423 -22.45 -5.09 -7.53
CA SER A 423 -22.92 -5.98 -8.59
C SER A 423 -22.98 -7.44 -8.06
N PRO A 424 -23.82 -8.33 -8.62
CA PRO A 424 -23.86 -9.73 -8.22
C PRO A 424 -22.49 -10.42 -8.32
N ASP A 425 -21.70 -10.04 -9.32
CA ASP A 425 -20.36 -10.60 -9.53
C ASP A 425 -19.40 -10.11 -8.42
N THR A 426 -19.35 -8.81 -8.14
CA THR A 426 -18.52 -8.27 -7.05
C THR A 426 -18.96 -8.75 -5.68
N ARG A 427 -20.28 -8.87 -5.44
CA ARG A 427 -20.84 -9.42 -4.21
C ARG A 427 -20.40 -10.87 -3.99
N SER A 428 -20.39 -11.70 -5.03
CA SER A 428 -19.91 -13.08 -4.94
C SER A 428 -18.42 -13.21 -4.57
N ARG A 429 -17.68 -12.09 -4.65
CA ARG A 429 -16.27 -11.96 -4.31
C ARG A 429 -16.02 -11.17 -3.02
N SER A 430 -17.07 -10.87 -2.27
CA SER A 430 -17.01 -10.00 -1.10
C SER A 430 -17.40 -10.71 0.19
N VAL A 431 -16.89 -10.22 1.32
CA VAL A 431 -17.26 -10.66 2.67
C VAL A 431 -17.74 -9.43 3.43
N PHE A 432 -18.98 -9.48 3.92
CA PHE A 432 -19.60 -8.32 4.57
C PHE A 432 -19.35 -8.31 6.08
N ILE A 433 -19.04 -7.11 6.58
CA ILE A 433 -18.95 -6.77 8.00
C ILE A 433 -19.95 -5.64 8.23
N ARG A 434 -21.13 -5.97 8.76
CA ARG A 434 -22.22 -5.00 8.95
C ARG A 434 -22.21 -4.41 10.36
N LEU A 435 -22.23 -3.09 10.42
CA LEU A 435 -22.38 -2.31 11.65
C LEU A 435 -23.79 -1.73 11.74
N VAL A 436 -24.43 -1.91 12.89
CA VAL A 436 -25.78 -1.44 13.22
C VAL A 436 -25.72 -0.72 14.56
N PRO A 437 -25.34 0.57 14.58
CA PRO A 437 -25.44 1.39 15.79
C PRO A 437 -26.88 1.48 16.29
N ASP A 438 -27.05 1.46 17.61
CA ASP A 438 -28.32 1.55 18.32
C ASP A 438 -28.71 2.99 18.72
N CYS A 439 -28.07 3.99 18.10
CA CYS A 439 -28.26 5.40 18.42
C CYS A 439 -28.29 6.29 17.17
N GLU A 440 -28.92 7.46 17.30
CA GLU A 440 -29.09 8.43 16.21
C GLU A 440 -27.77 9.07 15.77
N ARG A 441 -26.82 9.24 16.70
CA ARG A 441 -25.54 9.92 16.46
C ARG A 441 -24.36 9.04 16.91
N PRO A 442 -24.00 8.00 16.12
CA PRO A 442 -22.97 7.04 16.49
C PRO A 442 -21.58 7.64 16.69
N GLU A 443 -21.31 8.78 16.04
CA GLU A 443 -20.05 9.52 16.15
C GLU A 443 -19.79 10.10 17.55
N MET A 444 -20.82 10.20 18.40
CA MET A 444 -20.69 10.67 19.78
C MET A 444 -20.59 9.54 20.80
N ARG A 445 -20.56 8.28 20.36
CA ARG A 445 -20.37 7.15 21.28
C ARG A 445 -18.96 7.12 21.83
N ASP A 446 -18.85 6.91 23.13
CA ASP A 446 -17.56 6.69 23.76
C ASP A 446 -17.03 5.30 23.44
N PHE A 447 -15.78 5.25 23.00
CA PHE A 447 -15.00 4.02 22.98
C PHE A 447 -14.31 3.86 24.33
N ARG A 448 -14.16 2.62 24.79
CA ARG A 448 -13.34 2.29 25.97
C ARG A 448 -11.94 2.86 25.83
N HIS A 449 -11.42 2.87 24.61
CA HIS A 449 -10.19 3.55 24.22
C HIS A 449 -10.55 4.78 23.38
N PRO A 450 -10.52 6.00 23.95
CA PRO A 450 -11.02 7.21 23.28
C PRO A 450 -10.38 7.49 21.91
N ASP A 451 -9.10 7.16 21.76
CA ASP A 451 -8.38 7.14 20.48
C ASP A 451 -7.94 5.70 20.19
N ILE A 452 -8.89 4.90 19.71
CA ILE A 452 -8.66 3.47 19.47
C ILE A 452 -7.58 3.21 18.41
N GLU A 453 -7.40 4.11 17.43
CA GLU A 453 -6.38 3.96 16.38
C GLU A 453 -4.98 4.14 16.97
N ARG A 454 -4.77 5.20 17.78
CA ARG A 454 -3.51 5.41 18.49
C ARG A 454 -3.27 4.35 19.56
N TRP A 455 -4.31 3.92 20.27
CA TRP A 455 -4.21 2.84 21.25
C TRP A 455 -3.75 1.54 20.57
N ALA A 456 -4.37 1.17 19.45
CA ALA A 456 -4.01 -0.03 18.69
C ALA A 456 -2.59 0.04 18.12
N LEU A 457 -2.13 1.22 17.67
CA LEU A 457 -0.73 1.43 17.27
C LEU A 457 0.24 1.17 18.43
N SER A 458 -0.09 1.63 19.65
CA SER A 458 0.74 1.37 20.84
C SER A 458 0.66 -0.08 21.36
N HIS A 459 -0.40 -0.81 21.03
CA HIS A 459 -0.62 -2.22 21.41
C HIS A 459 -0.49 -3.17 20.20
N LEU A 460 0.23 -2.73 19.16
CA LEU A 460 0.33 -3.48 17.91
C LEU A 460 0.99 -4.85 18.13
N ARG A 461 1.93 -4.93 19.07
CA ARG A 461 2.57 -6.17 19.47
C ARG A 461 1.56 -7.16 20.02
N GLU A 462 0.71 -6.74 20.96
CA GLU A 462 -0.30 -7.57 21.60
C GLU A 462 -1.36 -8.04 20.60
N ILE A 463 -1.75 -7.18 19.66
CA ILE A 463 -2.67 -7.53 18.56
C ILE A 463 -2.05 -8.59 17.66
N SER A 464 -0.81 -8.38 17.21
CA SER A 464 -0.09 -9.34 16.37
C SER A 464 0.21 -10.65 17.10
N GLU A 465 0.53 -10.61 18.40
CA GLU A 465 0.75 -11.79 19.24
C GLU A 465 -0.52 -12.61 19.39
N ALA A 466 -1.68 -11.96 19.59
CA ALA A 466 -2.96 -12.62 19.66
C ALA A 466 -3.29 -13.33 18.35
N LEU A 467 -3.18 -12.64 17.20
CA LEU A 467 -3.41 -13.24 15.88
C LEU A 467 -2.47 -14.42 15.61
N LEU A 468 -1.17 -14.25 15.90
CA LEU A 468 -0.16 -15.29 15.69
C LEU A 468 -0.38 -16.49 16.61
N SER A 469 -0.88 -16.27 17.83
CA SER A 469 -1.25 -17.35 18.76
C SER A 469 -2.42 -18.18 18.21
N LEU A 470 -3.40 -17.57 17.54
CA LEU A 470 -4.46 -18.32 16.86
C LEU A 470 -3.89 -19.17 15.72
N CYS A 471 -3.01 -18.59 14.90
CA CYS A 471 -2.32 -19.31 13.82
C CYS A 471 -1.46 -20.46 14.35
N ALA A 472 -0.68 -20.25 15.41
CA ALA A 472 0.20 -21.27 15.98
C ALA A 472 -0.61 -22.44 16.58
N ALA A 473 -1.74 -22.17 17.22
CA ALA A 473 -2.65 -23.22 17.68
C ALA A 473 -3.21 -24.05 16.52
N TRP A 474 -3.60 -23.40 15.43
CA TRP A 474 -4.06 -24.08 14.22
C TRP A 474 -2.98 -24.93 13.55
N VAL A 475 -1.73 -24.43 13.50
CA VAL A 475 -0.58 -25.22 13.00
C VAL A 475 -0.33 -26.42 13.91
N ALA A 476 -0.36 -26.24 15.23
CA ALA A 476 -0.18 -27.32 16.21
C ALA A 476 -1.26 -28.41 16.13
N ASP A 477 -2.48 -28.06 15.70
CA ASP A 477 -3.59 -28.99 15.46
C ASP A 477 -3.53 -29.67 14.08
N GLY A 478 -2.45 -29.46 13.31
CA GLY A 478 -2.23 -30.10 12.02
C GLY A 478 -2.89 -29.37 10.84
N MET A 479 -3.11 -28.06 10.97
CA MET A 479 -3.65 -27.19 9.92
C MET A 479 -5.00 -27.68 9.34
N PRO A 480 -6.00 -28.02 10.18
CA PRO A 480 -7.30 -28.50 9.71
C PRO A 480 -7.99 -27.47 8.82
N ARG A 481 -8.77 -27.94 7.85
CA ARG A 481 -9.52 -27.09 6.91
C ARG A 481 -11.00 -27.08 7.26
N ALA A 482 -11.57 -25.89 7.35
CA ALA A 482 -13.00 -25.72 7.58
C ALA A 482 -13.84 -26.19 6.37
N ARG A 483 -15.04 -26.70 6.64
CA ARG A 483 -15.98 -27.14 5.59
C ARG A 483 -16.88 -26.00 5.14
N VAL A 484 -16.36 -25.12 4.30
CA VAL A 484 -17.08 -23.96 3.76
C VAL A 484 -17.18 -24.08 2.24
N LYS A 485 -18.22 -23.54 1.59
CA LYS A 485 -18.31 -23.46 0.12
C LYS A 485 -18.31 -22.01 -0.31
N ARG A 486 -17.22 -21.56 -0.95
CA ARG A 486 -17.05 -20.19 -1.46
C ARG A 486 -16.26 -20.15 -2.76
N ARG A 487 -16.36 -19.04 -3.50
CA ARG A 487 -15.51 -18.77 -4.68
C ARG A 487 -14.02 -18.79 -4.30
N TYR A 488 -13.67 -18.25 -3.13
CA TYR A 488 -12.33 -18.29 -2.54
C TYR A 488 -12.14 -19.50 -1.65
N GLN A 489 -12.33 -20.69 -2.20
CA GLN A 489 -12.38 -21.94 -1.44
C GLN A 489 -11.15 -22.14 -0.55
N SER A 490 -9.93 -22.01 -1.11
CA SER A 490 -8.69 -22.22 -0.35
C SER A 490 -8.54 -21.22 0.80
N TRP A 491 -8.90 -19.95 0.60
CA TRP A 491 -8.87 -18.93 1.65
C TRP A 491 -9.90 -19.24 2.75
N ALA A 492 -11.14 -19.54 2.37
CA ALA A 492 -12.22 -19.80 3.32
C ALA A 492 -11.96 -21.07 4.16
N GLU A 493 -11.40 -22.11 3.55
CA GLU A 493 -11.00 -23.35 4.24
C GLU A 493 -9.90 -23.09 5.30
N ILE A 494 -8.88 -22.30 4.94
CA ILE A 494 -7.72 -22.05 5.82
C ILE A 494 -8.08 -21.07 6.93
N VAL A 495 -8.67 -19.91 6.58
CA VAL A 495 -9.07 -18.92 7.59
C VAL A 495 -10.17 -19.49 8.49
N GLY A 496 -11.16 -20.19 7.92
CA GLY A 496 -12.17 -20.88 8.70
C GLY A 496 -11.56 -21.93 9.63
N GLY A 497 -10.56 -22.68 9.20
CA GLY A 497 -9.86 -23.67 10.03
C GLY A 497 -9.18 -23.03 11.25
N VAL A 498 -8.53 -21.88 11.07
CA VAL A 498 -7.94 -21.11 12.18
C VAL A 498 -9.01 -20.64 13.15
N LEU A 499 -10.14 -20.13 12.65
CA LEU A 499 -11.25 -19.65 13.48
C LEU A 499 -11.95 -20.80 14.23
N GLU A 500 -12.14 -21.96 13.60
CA GLU A 500 -12.71 -23.17 14.21
C GLU A 500 -11.83 -23.67 15.38
N VAL A 501 -10.50 -23.78 15.17
CA VAL A 501 -9.55 -24.16 16.23
C VAL A 501 -9.54 -23.13 17.37
N ALA A 502 -9.68 -21.84 17.04
CA ALA A 502 -9.76 -20.77 18.03
C ALA A 502 -11.10 -20.72 18.78
N GLY A 503 -12.13 -21.47 18.34
CA GLY A 503 -13.49 -21.38 18.86
C GLY A 503 -14.12 -20.01 18.60
N ILE A 504 -13.94 -19.47 17.39
CA ILE A 504 -14.57 -18.24 16.90
C ILE A 504 -15.68 -18.63 15.92
N ASP A 505 -16.92 -18.57 16.39
CA ASP A 505 -18.11 -18.90 15.60
C ASP A 505 -18.59 -17.70 14.75
N GLY A 506 -19.50 -17.97 13.81
CA GLY A 506 -20.18 -16.93 13.01
C GLY A 506 -19.48 -16.56 11.70
N PHE A 507 -18.29 -17.08 11.43
CA PHE A 507 -17.57 -16.82 10.18
C PHE A 507 -18.44 -17.11 8.95
N LEU A 508 -18.64 -16.09 8.11
CA LEU A 508 -19.44 -16.13 6.88
C LEU A 508 -20.90 -16.58 7.04
N ALA A 509 -21.49 -16.48 8.24
CA ALA A 509 -22.87 -16.91 8.48
C ALA A 509 -23.91 -16.04 7.74
N ASN A 510 -23.60 -14.76 7.52
CA ASN A 510 -24.45 -13.78 6.81
C ASN A 510 -24.44 -13.90 5.28
N ASP A 511 -23.67 -14.82 4.72
CA ASP A 511 -23.46 -14.85 3.26
C ASP A 511 -24.72 -15.27 2.49
N ARG A 512 -25.56 -16.18 3.04
CA ARG A 512 -26.83 -16.55 2.39
C ARG A 512 -27.77 -15.34 2.33
N ASP A 513 -27.92 -14.64 3.45
CA ASP A 513 -28.80 -13.48 3.57
C ASP A 513 -28.32 -12.31 2.69
N GLU A 514 -27.01 -12.10 2.55
CA GLU A 514 -26.44 -11.07 1.66
C GLU A 514 -26.57 -11.45 0.17
N TYR A 515 -26.56 -12.73 -0.20
CA TYR A 515 -26.84 -13.17 -1.58
C TYR A 515 -28.31 -12.99 -1.96
N ASP A 516 -29.23 -13.26 -1.03
CA ASP A 516 -30.67 -13.14 -1.28
C ASP A 516 -31.15 -11.66 -1.26
N PHE A 517 -30.45 -10.78 -0.53
CA PHE A 517 -30.75 -9.34 -0.45
C PHE A 517 -29.99 -8.52 -1.51
N ASP A 518 -30.32 -8.72 -2.78
CA ASP A 518 -29.98 -7.80 -3.87
C ASP A 518 -31.26 -7.06 -4.29
N PRO A 519 -31.40 -5.74 -4.03
CA PRO A 519 -32.58 -4.96 -4.41
C PRO A 519 -32.90 -5.07 -5.90
N THR A 520 -31.89 -5.25 -6.76
CA THR A 520 -32.13 -5.48 -8.18
C THR A 520 -32.69 -6.88 -8.42
N THR A 521 -32.17 -7.91 -7.75
CA THR A 521 -32.74 -9.26 -7.79
C THR A 521 -34.16 -9.32 -7.20
N GLU A 522 -34.48 -8.56 -6.15
CA GLU A 522 -35.82 -8.47 -5.58
C GLU A 522 -36.79 -7.73 -6.52
N ALA A 523 -36.35 -6.64 -7.16
CA ALA A 523 -37.12 -5.96 -8.19
C ALA A 523 -37.37 -6.87 -9.40
N TRP A 524 -36.36 -7.62 -9.84
CA TRP A 524 -36.50 -8.62 -10.90
C TRP A 524 -37.41 -9.79 -10.49
N ASN A 525 -37.30 -10.30 -9.26
CA ASN A 525 -38.21 -11.31 -8.72
C ASN A 525 -39.65 -10.78 -8.75
N SER A 526 -39.87 -9.54 -8.34
CA SER A 526 -41.19 -8.90 -8.35
C SER A 526 -41.74 -8.72 -9.77
N LEU A 527 -40.90 -8.26 -10.71
CA LEU A 527 -41.25 -8.13 -12.13
C LEU A 527 -41.61 -9.48 -12.75
N ILE A 528 -40.78 -10.51 -12.54
CA ILE A 528 -40.97 -11.86 -13.11
C ILE A 528 -42.19 -12.54 -12.49
N ASN A 529 -42.44 -12.37 -11.20
CA ASN A 529 -43.65 -12.85 -10.54
C ASN A 529 -44.90 -12.14 -11.08
N HIS A 530 -44.88 -10.82 -11.24
CA HIS A 530 -45.99 -10.05 -11.84
C HIS A 530 -46.26 -10.49 -13.28
N TRP A 531 -45.20 -10.69 -14.07
CA TRP A 531 -45.32 -11.26 -15.41
C TRP A 531 -46.00 -12.62 -15.36
N HIS A 532 -45.49 -13.57 -14.56
CA HIS A 532 -46.07 -14.90 -14.50
C HIS A 532 -47.53 -14.90 -14.04
N LEU A 533 -47.90 -14.00 -13.12
CA LEU A 533 -49.30 -13.79 -12.73
C LEU A 533 -50.16 -13.25 -13.89
N ALA A 534 -49.62 -12.35 -14.70
CA ALA A 534 -50.34 -11.72 -15.81
C ALA A 534 -50.48 -12.61 -17.05
N PHE A 535 -49.47 -13.44 -17.36
CA PHE A 535 -49.39 -14.17 -18.63
C PHE A 535 -49.11 -15.68 -18.49
N GLY A 536 -48.91 -16.19 -17.27
CA GLY A 536 -48.47 -17.57 -17.03
C GLY A 536 -47.14 -17.87 -17.71
N SER A 537 -46.99 -19.09 -18.25
CA SER A 537 -45.82 -19.49 -19.05
C SER A 537 -45.97 -19.19 -20.54
N GLN A 538 -46.94 -18.35 -20.93
CA GLN A 538 -47.16 -18.03 -22.33
C GLN A 538 -46.07 -17.07 -22.83
N PRO A 539 -45.56 -17.29 -24.06
CA PRO A 539 -44.66 -16.34 -24.68
C PRO A 539 -45.38 -15.05 -25.08
N VAL A 540 -44.79 -13.92 -24.73
CA VAL A 540 -45.28 -12.57 -24.96
C VAL A 540 -44.25 -11.73 -25.71
N LYS A 541 -44.71 -10.68 -26.40
CA LYS A 541 -43.82 -9.66 -26.97
C LYS A 541 -43.43 -8.66 -25.89
N VAL A 542 -42.24 -8.09 -26.00
CA VAL A 542 -41.74 -7.06 -25.08
C VAL A 542 -42.70 -5.88 -24.94
N ARG A 543 -43.40 -5.51 -26.03
CA ARG A 543 -44.43 -4.45 -26.00
C ARG A 543 -45.58 -4.78 -25.06
N ASP A 544 -46.06 -6.02 -25.10
CA ASP A 544 -47.24 -6.43 -24.34
C ASP A 544 -46.86 -6.57 -22.85
N LEU A 545 -45.66 -7.07 -22.58
CA LEU A 545 -45.05 -7.05 -21.24
C LEU A 545 -44.86 -5.62 -20.71
N TYR A 546 -44.29 -4.71 -21.50
CA TYR A 546 -44.10 -3.31 -21.11
C TYR A 546 -45.43 -2.68 -20.68
N ARG A 547 -46.51 -2.90 -21.44
CA ARG A 547 -47.83 -2.34 -21.11
C ARG A 547 -48.41 -2.90 -19.82
N SER A 548 -48.13 -4.17 -19.48
CA SER A 548 -48.54 -4.77 -18.21
C SER A 548 -47.77 -4.21 -17.00
N LEU A 549 -46.57 -3.69 -17.24
CA LEU A 549 -45.69 -3.09 -16.22
C LEU A 549 -45.86 -1.58 -16.12
N ALA A 550 -46.29 -0.91 -17.19
CA ALA A 550 -46.36 0.55 -17.27
C ALA A 550 -47.32 1.21 -16.26
N ALA A 551 -48.26 0.46 -15.69
CA ALA A 551 -49.16 0.90 -14.62
C ALA A 551 -48.71 0.46 -13.22
N THR A 552 -47.48 -0.07 -13.10
CA THR A 552 -46.90 -0.58 -11.86
C THR A 552 -45.56 0.10 -11.59
N ASP A 553 -45.08 0.02 -10.35
CA ASP A 553 -43.72 0.48 -9.98
C ASP A 553 -42.65 -0.60 -10.23
N LEU A 554 -42.93 -1.58 -11.10
CA LEU A 554 -42.06 -2.74 -11.37
C LEU A 554 -41.22 -2.58 -12.65
N LEU A 555 -41.24 -1.41 -13.30
CA LEU A 555 -40.33 -1.15 -14.42
C LEU A 555 -38.90 -1.00 -13.89
N PRO A 556 -37.90 -1.64 -14.53
CA PRO A 556 -36.50 -1.44 -14.14
C PRO A 556 -36.12 0.05 -14.24
N ASP A 557 -35.36 0.57 -13.26
CA ASP A 557 -35.00 2.00 -13.18
C ASP A 557 -34.43 2.54 -14.48
N ARG A 558 -33.53 1.78 -15.14
CA ARG A 558 -32.94 2.16 -16.43
C ARG A 558 -33.97 2.31 -17.56
N VAL A 559 -35.07 1.56 -17.51
CA VAL A 559 -36.19 1.72 -18.44
C VAL A 559 -36.95 3.00 -18.11
N ALA A 560 -37.25 3.26 -16.85
CA ALA A 560 -37.92 4.48 -16.40
C ALA A 560 -37.11 5.74 -16.71
N ASP A 561 -35.81 5.75 -16.40
CA ASP A 561 -34.89 6.88 -16.58
C ASP A 561 -34.65 7.23 -18.05
N LYS A 562 -34.62 6.22 -18.93
CA LYS A 562 -34.35 6.42 -20.38
C LYS A 562 -35.61 6.53 -21.22
N ALA A 563 -36.80 6.37 -20.64
CA ALA A 563 -38.07 6.39 -21.36
C ALA A 563 -38.44 7.81 -21.83
N THR A 564 -37.95 8.19 -23.01
CA THR A 564 -38.42 9.42 -23.71
C THR A 564 -39.66 9.17 -24.58
N SER A 565 -40.01 7.90 -24.83
CA SER A 565 -41.23 7.44 -25.50
C SER A 565 -41.48 5.95 -25.23
N GLU A 566 -42.70 5.45 -25.44
CA GLU A 566 -43.04 4.02 -25.31
C GLU A 566 -42.10 3.15 -26.17
N THR A 567 -41.79 3.58 -27.40
CA THR A 567 -40.87 2.86 -28.29
C THR A 567 -39.46 2.72 -27.72
N VAL A 568 -38.94 3.78 -27.10
CA VAL A 568 -37.62 3.75 -26.45
C VAL A 568 -37.66 2.84 -25.23
N ALA A 569 -38.69 2.95 -24.39
CA ALA A 569 -38.85 2.13 -23.20
C ALA A 569 -38.94 0.63 -23.53
N ILE A 570 -39.72 0.23 -24.54
CA ILE A 570 -39.81 -1.15 -25.02
C ILE A 570 -38.44 -1.66 -25.51
N LYS A 571 -37.66 -0.81 -26.21
CA LYS A 571 -36.32 -1.19 -26.69
C LYS A 571 -35.35 -1.40 -25.54
N VAL A 572 -35.36 -0.52 -24.54
CA VAL A 572 -34.51 -0.64 -23.34
C VAL A 572 -34.92 -1.87 -22.53
N LEU A 573 -36.22 -2.10 -22.30
CA LEU A 573 -36.73 -3.29 -21.61
C LEU A 573 -36.29 -4.58 -22.31
N GLY A 574 -36.32 -4.62 -23.64
CA GLY A 574 -35.84 -5.78 -24.40
C GLY A 574 -34.33 -6.03 -24.26
N MET A 575 -33.52 -4.98 -24.05
CA MET A 575 -32.09 -5.10 -23.75
C MET A 575 -31.86 -5.58 -22.32
N GLU A 576 -32.63 -5.09 -21.36
CA GLU A 576 -32.57 -5.53 -19.96
C GLU A 576 -32.92 -7.02 -19.84
N LEU A 577 -34.01 -7.47 -20.47
CA LEU A 577 -34.41 -8.88 -20.51
C LEU A 577 -33.34 -9.78 -21.14
N LEU A 578 -32.62 -9.28 -22.15
CA LEU A 578 -31.49 -9.98 -22.75
C LEU A 578 -30.34 -10.19 -21.77
N GLY A 579 -30.07 -9.22 -20.90
CA GLY A 579 -29.08 -9.37 -19.83
C GLY A 579 -29.47 -10.41 -18.77
N GLN A 580 -30.75 -10.76 -18.70
CA GLN A 580 -31.29 -11.70 -17.70
C GLN A 580 -31.67 -13.08 -18.27
N LEU A 581 -31.37 -13.35 -19.55
CA LEU A 581 -31.81 -14.57 -20.23
C LEU A 581 -31.29 -15.83 -19.51
N ASP A 582 -32.15 -16.85 -19.40
CA ASP A 582 -31.91 -18.15 -18.76
C ASP A 582 -31.66 -18.11 -17.24
N ARG A 583 -31.68 -16.92 -16.62
CA ARG A 583 -31.63 -16.80 -15.15
C ARG A 583 -32.93 -17.29 -14.51
N ILE A 584 -32.78 -17.77 -13.28
CA ILE A 584 -33.88 -18.21 -12.42
C ILE A 584 -34.12 -17.12 -11.37
N PHE A 585 -35.39 -16.75 -11.20
CA PHE A 585 -35.92 -15.76 -10.27
C PHE A 585 -36.98 -16.44 -9.40
N GLY A 586 -36.63 -16.76 -8.15
CA GLY A 586 -37.42 -17.67 -7.32
C GLY A 586 -37.50 -19.06 -7.96
N ASP A 587 -38.71 -19.50 -8.31
CA ASP A 587 -38.96 -20.77 -8.99
C ASP A 587 -39.21 -20.61 -10.49
N LEU A 588 -38.95 -19.43 -11.08
CA LEU A 588 -39.27 -19.12 -12.48
C LEU A 588 -38.00 -18.83 -13.30
N ARG A 589 -37.85 -19.47 -14.46
CA ARG A 589 -36.77 -19.19 -15.42
C ARG A 589 -37.26 -18.27 -16.53
N LEU A 590 -36.50 -17.21 -16.82
CA LEU A 590 -36.72 -16.36 -17.99
C LEU A 590 -36.18 -17.02 -19.26
N GLY A 591 -37.03 -17.20 -20.26
CA GLY A 591 -36.67 -17.78 -21.55
C GLY A 591 -37.05 -16.88 -22.72
N ARG A 592 -36.45 -17.15 -23.89
CA ARG A 592 -36.79 -16.51 -25.15
C ARG A 592 -36.85 -17.52 -26.28
N ARG A 593 -37.82 -17.38 -27.16
CA ARG A 593 -37.94 -18.22 -28.36
C ARG A 593 -38.27 -17.37 -29.59
N ARG A 594 -37.92 -17.89 -30.76
CA ARG A 594 -38.31 -17.28 -32.03
C ARG A 594 -39.64 -17.86 -32.47
N ASN A 595 -40.62 -17.02 -32.73
CA ASN A 595 -41.87 -17.45 -33.32
C ASN A 595 -41.65 -17.75 -34.81
N ASN A 596 -41.87 -19.00 -35.22
CA ASN A 596 -41.63 -19.47 -36.59
C ASN A 596 -42.56 -18.81 -37.62
N ASN A 597 -43.76 -18.39 -37.21
CA ASN A 597 -44.75 -17.80 -38.11
C ASN A 597 -44.49 -16.30 -38.32
N THR A 598 -44.26 -15.56 -37.24
CA THR A 598 -44.07 -14.09 -37.31
C THR A 598 -42.60 -13.69 -37.47
N LYS A 599 -41.67 -14.65 -37.38
CA LYS A 599 -40.21 -14.46 -37.33
C LYS A 599 -39.73 -13.52 -36.22
N SER A 600 -40.61 -13.16 -35.28
CA SER A 600 -40.35 -12.24 -34.16
C SER A 600 -39.89 -12.99 -32.90
N TRP A 601 -39.16 -12.31 -32.03
CA TRP A 601 -38.75 -12.87 -30.74
C TRP A 601 -39.85 -12.67 -29.71
N GLU A 602 -40.18 -13.75 -29.00
CA GLU A 602 -41.12 -13.78 -27.89
C GLU A 602 -40.40 -14.28 -26.64
N TRP A 603 -40.80 -13.73 -25.50
CA TRP A 603 -40.20 -14.03 -24.21
C TRP A 603 -41.22 -14.75 -23.33
N TYR A 604 -40.79 -15.63 -22.46
CA TYR A 604 -41.65 -16.38 -21.55
C TYR A 604 -40.96 -16.58 -20.20
N VAL A 605 -41.72 -16.90 -19.17
CA VAL A 605 -41.21 -17.32 -17.85
C VAL A 605 -41.80 -18.68 -17.53
N GLU A 606 -40.99 -19.65 -17.10
CA GLU A 606 -41.46 -21.02 -16.84
C GLU A 606 -41.05 -21.51 -15.45
N PRO A 607 -41.90 -22.29 -14.74
CA PRO A 607 -41.51 -22.92 -13.49
C PRO A 607 -40.32 -23.86 -13.68
N VAL A 608 -39.36 -23.76 -12.77
CA VAL A 608 -38.25 -24.70 -12.66
C VAL A 608 -38.59 -25.71 -11.59
N HIS A 609 -38.66 -27.00 -11.93
CA HIS A 609 -38.72 -28.04 -10.91
C HIS A 609 -37.37 -28.12 -10.21
N SER A 610 -37.26 -27.48 -9.04
CA SER A 610 -36.18 -27.74 -8.11
C SER A 610 -36.37 -29.17 -7.59
N GLN A 611 -35.57 -30.12 -8.10
CA GLN A 611 -35.37 -31.36 -7.37
C GLN A 611 -34.71 -30.97 -6.04
N SER A 612 -35.48 -31.01 -4.96
CA SER A 612 -34.95 -30.90 -3.61
C SER A 612 -33.84 -31.93 -3.44
N PRO A 613 -32.70 -31.60 -2.79
CA PRO A 613 -31.64 -32.57 -2.49
C PRO A 613 -32.13 -33.79 -1.68
N MET A 614 -33.33 -33.73 -1.07
CA MET A 614 -33.93 -34.87 -0.36
C MET A 614 -34.43 -36.00 -1.28
N GLU A 615 -34.73 -35.75 -2.56
CA GLU A 615 -35.30 -36.78 -3.44
C GLU A 615 -34.23 -37.66 -4.14
N LYS A 616 -32.94 -37.34 -4.01
CA LYS A 616 -31.85 -38.19 -4.49
C LYS A 616 -31.38 -39.24 -3.48
N ALA A 617 -31.99 -39.29 -2.30
CA ALA A 617 -31.67 -40.22 -1.22
C ALA A 617 -32.86 -41.11 -0.81
N ALA A 618 -33.76 -41.41 -1.76
CA ALA A 618 -34.80 -42.43 -1.61
C ALA A 618 -34.47 -43.66 -2.48
#